data_AF-Q1T6Y1-F1
#
_entry.id   AF-Q1T6Y1-F1
#
_cell.length_a   1.000
_cell.length_b   1.000
_cell.length_c   1.000
_cell.angle_alpha   90.00
_cell.angle_beta   90.00
_cell.angle_gamma   90.00
#
_symmetry.space_group_name_H-M   'P 1'
#
loop_
_entity.id
_entity.type
_entity.pdbx_description
1 polymer ?
#
loop_
_entity_poly.entity_id
_entity_poly.type
_entity_poly.pdbx_seq_one_letter_code
_entity_poly.pdbx_strand_id
1 'polypeptide(L)' 'MSHLQYTAKSHHLQWNLKQLSKICHQLYRDYCPYSFKHRHNISLSKVSDQSLLVLLILQAELGIKSQRHFYRLCHLFPCG' A
#
# COMPACT_ATOMS: atom_id res chain seq x y z
N MET A 1 -9.79 -29.61 10.43
CA MET A 1 -8.96 -28.45 10.01
C MET A 1 -9.39 -28.06 8.61
N SER A 2 -10.27 -27.06 8.48
CA SER A 2 -10.71 -26.56 7.18
C SER A 2 -9.63 -25.66 6.61
N HIS A 3 -8.96 -26.14 5.56
CA HIS A 3 -8.14 -25.31 4.69
C HIS A 3 -9.02 -24.16 4.20
N LEU A 4 -8.74 -22.95 4.65
CA LEU A 4 -9.27 -21.73 4.08
C LEU A 4 -8.79 -21.67 2.62
N GLN A 5 -9.52 -22.33 1.73
CA GLN A 5 -9.44 -22.11 0.29
C GLN A 5 -9.99 -20.71 0.03
N TYR A 6 -9.18 -19.70 0.35
CA TYR A 6 -9.37 -18.35 -0.13
C TYR A 6 -8.95 -18.30 -1.61
N THR A 7 -9.77 -18.90 -2.47
CA THR A 7 -9.56 -18.91 -3.92
C THR A 7 -10.37 -17.84 -4.64
N ALA A 8 -11.04 -16.94 -3.92
CA ALA A 8 -12.01 -16.02 -4.51
C ALA A 8 -11.41 -14.72 -5.11
N LYS A 9 -10.15 -14.34 -4.85
CA LYS A 9 -9.68 -12.98 -5.22
C LYS A 9 -8.22 -12.82 -5.67
N SER A 10 -7.48 -13.86 -6.03
CA SER A 10 -6.09 -13.65 -6.51
C SER A 10 -6.03 -12.74 -7.75
N HIS A 11 -7.00 -12.86 -8.67
CA HIS A 11 -7.10 -12.03 -9.88
C HIS A 11 -7.56 -10.59 -9.63
N HIS A 12 -8.33 -10.34 -8.56
CA HIS A 12 -8.69 -8.97 -8.15
C HIS A 12 -7.55 -8.30 -7.35
N LEU A 13 -6.71 -9.09 -6.70
CA LEU A 13 -5.50 -8.64 -6.00
C LEU A 13 -4.27 -8.52 -6.92
N GLN A 14 -4.33 -9.11 -8.12
CA GLN A 14 -3.49 -8.75 -9.29
C GLN A 14 -3.85 -7.37 -9.86
N TRP A 15 -4.50 -6.52 -9.07
CA TRP A 15 -4.51 -5.08 -9.34
C TRP A 15 -3.08 -4.67 -9.62
N ASN A 16 -2.88 -4.01 -10.76
CA ASN A 16 -1.56 -3.70 -11.26
C ASN A 16 -0.88 -2.71 -10.30
N LEU A 17 -0.18 -3.24 -9.28
CA LEU A 17 0.47 -2.46 -8.22
C LEU A 17 1.44 -1.44 -8.83
N LYS A 18 1.98 -1.74 -10.02
CA LYS A 18 2.79 -0.80 -10.79
C LYS A 18 1.96 0.39 -11.30
N GLN A 19 0.75 0.17 -11.80
CA GLN A 19 -0.16 1.26 -12.19
C GLN A 19 -0.61 2.06 -10.97
N LEU A 20 -0.99 1.40 -9.87
CA LEU A 20 -1.36 2.08 -8.62
C LEU A 20 -0.20 2.94 -8.12
N SER A 21 1.01 2.39 -8.08
CA SER A 21 2.23 3.11 -7.72
C SER A 21 2.46 4.33 -8.61
N LYS A 22 2.27 4.19 -9.94
CA LYS A 22 2.40 5.30 -10.89
C LYS A 22 1.38 6.42 -10.62
N ILE A 23 0.12 6.06 -10.36
CA ILE A 23 -0.94 7.02 -10.04
C ILE A 23 -0.63 7.71 -8.70
N CYS A 24 -0.30 6.95 -7.65
CA CYS A 24 0.04 7.49 -6.34
C CYS A 24 1.27 8.41 -6.40
N HIS A 25 2.27 8.06 -7.21
CA HIS A 25 3.43 8.92 -7.44
C HIS A 25 3.02 10.27 -8.04
N GLN A 26 2.17 10.25 -9.07
CA GLN A 26 1.68 11.47 -9.72
C GLN A 26 0.85 12.31 -8.75
N LEU A 27 -0.10 11.69 -8.03
CA LEU A 27 -0.92 12.38 -7.03
C LEU A 27 -0.06 12.99 -5.91
N TYR A 28 0.92 12.24 -5.39
CA TYR A 28 1.84 12.76 -4.38
C TYR A 28 2.67 13.92 -4.92
N ARG A 29 3.14 13.84 -6.17
CA ARG A 29 3.90 14.92 -6.79
C ARG A 29 3.07 16.19 -6.93
N ASP A 30 1.85 16.07 -7.42
CA ASP A 30 1.02 17.22 -7.80
C ASP A 30 0.32 17.87 -6.60
N TYR A 31 -0.11 17.08 -5.63
CA TYR A 31 -0.98 17.56 -4.54
C TYR A 31 -0.33 17.55 -3.15
N CYS A 32 0.81 16.89 -2.95
CA CYS A 32 1.38 16.82 -1.60
C CYS A 32 1.87 18.22 -1.12
N PRO A 33 1.41 18.68 0.06
CA PRO A 33 1.82 19.97 0.62
C PRO A 33 3.33 20.07 0.83
N TYR A 34 3.88 21.27 0.64
CA TYR A 34 5.32 21.54 0.81
C TYR A 34 5.82 21.16 2.21
N SER A 35 5.02 21.43 3.25
CA SER A 35 5.33 21.07 4.64
C SER A 35 5.52 19.57 4.85
N PHE A 36 4.83 18.74 4.06
CA PHE A 36 4.95 17.29 4.13
C PHE A 36 6.13 16.78 3.31
N LYS A 37 6.35 17.34 2.10
CA LYS A 37 7.51 17.03 1.25
C LYS A 37 8.85 17.37 1.91
N HIS A 38 8.89 18.40 2.74
CA HIS A 38 10.10 18.87 3.41
C HIS A 38 10.03 18.74 4.92
N ARG A 39 9.26 17.75 5.42
CA ARG A 39 9.15 17.53 6.86
C ARG A 39 10.51 17.21 7.47
N HIS A 40 10.67 17.60 8.72
CA HIS A 40 11.86 17.26 9.49
C HIS A 40 12.07 15.73 9.53
N ASN A 41 13.32 15.29 9.46
CA ASN A 41 13.71 13.87 9.46
C ASN A 41 13.21 13.03 8.27
N ILE A 42 12.78 13.63 7.16
CA ILE A 42 12.37 12.86 5.97
C ILE A 42 13.49 11.92 5.48
N SER A 43 14.75 12.35 5.57
CA SER A 43 15.93 11.55 5.24
C SER A 43 16.18 10.36 6.18
N LEU A 44 15.59 10.37 7.39
CA LEU A 44 15.66 9.27 8.35
C LEU A 44 14.52 8.26 8.18
N SER A 45 13.56 8.54 7.29
CA SER A 45 12.42 7.66 7.06
C SER A 45 12.87 6.37 6.37
N LYS A 46 12.50 5.21 6.92
CA LYS A 46 12.76 3.89 6.31
C LYS A 46 11.89 3.60 5.09
N VAL A 47 10.78 4.31 4.94
CA VAL A 47 9.78 4.11 3.90
C VAL A 47 9.46 5.46 3.28
N SER A 48 9.38 5.51 1.94
CA SER A 48 9.00 6.71 1.23
C SER A 48 7.50 7.02 1.43
N ASP A 49 7.14 8.30 1.38
CA ASP A 49 5.74 8.71 1.49
C ASP A 49 4.86 8.14 0.38
N GLN A 50 5.43 8.00 -0.81
CA GLN A 50 4.76 7.41 -1.95
C GLN A 50 4.44 5.94 -1.70
N SER A 51 5.41 5.17 -1.18
CA SER A 51 5.20 3.77 -0.80
C SER A 51 4.14 3.66 0.29
N LEU A 52 4.16 4.56 1.28
CA LEU A 52 3.19 4.58 2.36
C LEU A 52 1.77 4.91 1.83
N LEU A 53 1.65 5.86 0.92
CA LEU A 53 0.39 6.21 0.25
C LEU A 53 -0.19 5.02 -0.54
N VAL A 54 0.64 4.30 -1.30
CA VAL A 54 0.23 3.09 -2.02
C VAL A 54 -0.30 2.04 -1.04
N LEU A 55 0.38 1.79 0.07
CA LEU A 55 -0.05 0.82 1.08
C LEU A 55 -1.37 1.23 1.75
N LEU A 56 -1.56 2.51 2.05
CA LEU A 56 -2.80 3.03 2.64
C LEU A 56 -3.98 2.89 1.69
N ILE A 57 -3.81 3.22 0.41
CA ILE A 57 -4.87 3.06 -0.60
C ILE A 57 -5.18 1.59 -0.80
N LEU A 58 -4.17 0.73 -0.91
CA LEU A 58 -4.37 -0.71 -1.02
C LEU A 58 -5.14 -1.27 0.18
N GLN A 59 -4.79 -0.84 1.40
CA GLN A 59 -5.50 -1.23 2.60
C GLN A 59 -6.98 -0.78 2.57
N ALA A 60 -7.24 0.45 2.12
CA ALA A 60 -8.58 1.02 2.02
C ALA A 60 -9.44 0.32 0.97
N GLU A 61 -8.89 0.06 -0.22
CA GLU A 61 -9.55 -0.68 -1.32
C GLU A 61 -9.92 -2.11 -0.92
N LEU A 62 -9.08 -2.74 -0.09
CA LEU A 62 -9.39 -4.07 0.47
C LEU A 62 -10.43 -4.03 1.59
N GLY A 63 -10.87 -2.84 2.01
CA GLY A 63 -11.81 -2.65 3.11
C GLY A 63 -11.24 -3.03 4.48
N ILE A 64 -9.91 -3.11 4.62
CA ILE A 64 -9.27 -3.58 5.85
C ILE A 64 -9.04 -2.39 6.78
N LYS A 65 -9.83 -2.30 7.86
CA LYS A 65 -9.67 -1.22 8.85
C LYS A 65 -8.44 -1.41 9.75
N SER A 66 -8.06 -2.65 10.05
CA SER A 66 -6.95 -2.95 10.96
C SER A 66 -5.61 -2.99 10.23
N GLN A 67 -4.71 -2.06 10.55
CA GLN A 67 -3.36 -2.03 9.99
C GLN A 67 -2.55 -3.28 10.33
N ARG A 68 -2.69 -3.83 11.54
CA ARG A 68 -2.02 -5.09 11.94
C ARG A 68 -2.53 -6.27 11.12
N HIS A 69 -3.83 -6.32 10.82
CA HIS A 69 -4.41 -7.35 9.98
C HIS A 69 -3.91 -7.23 8.53
N PHE A 70 -3.91 -6.01 7.98
CA PHE A 70 -3.37 -5.72 6.65
C PHE A 70 -1.89 -6.12 6.53
N TYR A 71 -1.07 -5.77 7.53
CA TYR A 71 0.35 -6.14 7.56
C TYR A 71 0.54 -7.67 7.52
N ARG A 72 -0.22 -8.43 8.31
CA ARG A 72 -0.16 -9.90 8.28
C ARG A 72 -0.56 -10.47 6.92
N LEU A 73 -1.56 -9.88 6.27
CA LEU A 73 -1.94 -10.24 4.90
C LEU A 73 -0.82 -9.94 3.89
N CYS A 74 -0.11 -8.82 4.02
CA CYS A 74 1.01 -8.48 3.15
C CYS A 74 2.11 -9.56 3.18
N HIS A 75 2.37 -10.17 4.34
CA HIS A 75 3.32 -11.30 4.49
C HIS A 75 2.85 -12.61 3.85
N LEU A 76 1.56 -12.74 3.54
CA LEU A 76 1.02 -13.92 2.87
C LEU A 76 1.10 -13.82 1.35
N PHE A 77 1.34 -12.62 0.80
CA PHE A 77 1.66 -12.49 -0.62
C PHE A 77 3.14 -12.80 -0.80
N PRO A 78 3.52 -13.64 -1.79
CA PRO A 78 4.91 -13.80 -2.15
C PRO A 78 5.41 -12.44 -2.65
N CYS A 79 6.15 -11.74 -1.81
CA CYS A 79 7.04 -10.68 -2.24
C CYS A 79 8.07 -11.39 -3.15
N GLY A 80 7.87 -11.27 -4.47
CA GLY A 80 8.81 -11.77 -5.46
C GLY A 80 10.20 -11.20 -5.27
#